data_AF-A0A947NQI3-F1
#
_entry.id   AF-A0A947NQI3-F1
#
_cell.length_a   1.000
_cell.length_b   1.000
_cell.length_c   1.000
_cell.angle_alpha   90.00
_cell.angle_beta   90.00
_cell.angle_gamma   90.00
#
_symmetry.space_group_name_H-M   'P 1'
#
loop_
_entity.id
_entity.type
_entity.pdbx_description
1 polymer ?
#
loop_
_entity_poly.entity_id
_entity_poly.type
_entity_poly.pdbx_seq_one_letter_code
_entity_poly.pdbx_strand_id
1 'polypeptide(L)'
;MAYIENPKTAGSGIICGIPQRGVCPVGCADCFFQSGRSYLEPLDEKLPNLPTPEQAKGRIVRLNDGNDSNNQRVLVMAAADQYEHVFFNTSIPKDLAGFGRPVVLTVNPGKKTDRNAHLLTPPPTNLMFVRFRTNTWNLELCDRVVGHYAAHGIPTVLTFMAYYTESVPKDHAQHYTFRQRTLNSYWVITPAAWDKVLTRYAGNQWVYPCGKDANTFKCHRCGNCLREYFATLERMGR
;
A
#
# COMPACT_ATOMS: atom_id res chain seq x y z
N MET A 1 -18.52 -6.51 17.41
CA MET A 1 -17.29 -5.84 17.89
C MET A 1 -17.27 -4.43 17.37
N ALA A 2 -16.73 -3.48 18.14
CA ALA A 2 -16.53 -2.12 17.67
C ALA A 2 -15.41 -2.09 16.61
N TYR A 3 -15.57 -1.23 15.62
CA TYR A 3 -14.54 -0.95 14.61
C TYR A 3 -13.25 -0.45 15.25
N ILE A 4 -12.10 -0.94 14.77
CA ILE A 4 -10.77 -0.53 15.21
C ILE A 4 -10.11 0.29 14.10
N GLU A 5 -9.86 1.57 14.34
CA GLU A 5 -9.24 2.46 13.35
C GLU A 5 -7.74 2.17 13.19
N ASN A 6 -7.26 2.17 11.94
CA ASN A 6 -5.82 2.10 11.70
C ASN A 6 -5.13 3.43 12.13
N PRO A 7 -4.17 3.39 13.07
CA PRO A 7 -3.44 4.58 13.49
C PRO A 7 -2.75 5.34 12.35
N LYS A 8 -2.33 4.65 11.27
CA LYS A 8 -1.68 5.24 10.10
C LYS A 8 -2.62 6.16 9.31
N THR A 9 -3.92 5.83 9.25
CA THR A 9 -4.92 6.59 8.48
C THR A 9 -5.71 7.60 9.30
N ALA A 10 -5.55 7.60 10.63
CA ALA A 10 -6.17 8.59 11.49
C ALA A 10 -5.90 10.04 10.99
N GLY A 11 -6.98 10.81 10.83
CA GLY A 11 -6.96 12.19 10.35
C GLY A 11 -6.66 12.38 8.86
N SER A 12 -6.66 11.32 8.03
CA SER A 12 -6.29 11.42 6.60
C SER A 12 -7.46 11.49 5.62
N GLY A 13 -8.71 11.47 6.11
CA GLY A 13 -9.89 11.29 5.24
C GLY A 13 -10.07 9.85 4.73
N ILE A 14 -9.15 8.93 5.04
CA ILE A 14 -9.23 7.51 4.68
C ILE A 14 -9.57 6.68 5.91
N ILE A 15 -10.52 5.77 5.78
CA ILE A 15 -10.85 4.74 6.79
C ILE A 15 -10.56 3.36 6.20
N CYS A 16 -10.07 2.41 6.99
CA CYS A 16 -9.70 1.08 6.48
C CYS A 16 -10.77 0.06 6.79
N GLY A 17 -10.99 -0.91 5.89
CA GLY A 17 -11.86 -2.05 6.13
C GLY A 17 -11.21 -3.37 5.69
N ILE A 18 -11.43 -4.44 6.45
CA ILE A 18 -11.00 -5.80 6.11
C ILE A 18 -12.19 -6.75 6.32
N PRO A 19 -12.86 -7.21 5.24
CA PRO A 19 -14.02 -8.08 5.33
C PRO A 19 -13.65 -9.57 5.53
N GLN A 20 -12.45 -10.00 5.16
CA GLN A 20 -12.01 -11.38 5.36
C GLN A 20 -11.64 -11.65 6.82
N ARG A 21 -11.75 -12.92 7.23
CA ARG A 21 -11.21 -13.42 8.49
C ARG A 21 -9.85 -14.09 8.29
N GLY A 22 -9.06 -14.12 9.36
CA GLY A 22 -7.77 -14.83 9.40
C GLY A 22 -6.65 -14.15 8.60
N VAL A 23 -5.60 -14.93 8.35
CA VAL A 23 -4.38 -14.47 7.66
C VAL A 23 -4.61 -14.32 6.15
N CYS A 24 -3.80 -13.46 5.51
CA CYS A 24 -3.86 -13.33 4.06
C CYS A 24 -2.99 -14.41 3.38
N PRO A 25 -3.49 -15.05 2.30
CA PRO A 25 -2.85 -16.22 1.70
C PRO A 25 -1.52 -15.92 1.00
N VAL A 26 -1.17 -14.64 0.79
CA VAL A 26 0.09 -14.25 0.17
C VAL A 26 1.30 -14.57 1.08
N GLY A 27 1.12 -14.59 2.41
CA GLY A 27 2.15 -15.05 3.36
C GLY A 27 3.47 -14.28 3.31
N CYS A 28 3.43 -12.96 3.09
CA CYS A 28 4.63 -12.11 3.05
C CYS A 28 5.32 -12.04 4.42
N ALA A 29 6.60 -12.43 4.50
CA ALA A 29 7.37 -12.52 5.75
C ALA A 29 7.40 -11.21 6.58
N ASP A 30 7.70 -10.08 5.94
CA ASP A 30 7.73 -8.76 6.60
C ASP A 30 6.38 -8.03 6.59
N CYS A 31 5.27 -8.71 6.29
CA CYS A 31 3.95 -8.10 6.31
C CYS A 31 3.52 -7.77 7.73
N PHE A 32 3.34 -6.48 8.02
CA PHE A 32 2.85 -5.99 9.32
C PHE A 32 1.52 -6.64 9.73
N PHE A 33 0.64 -6.95 8.77
CA PHE A 33 -0.69 -7.51 9.04
C PHE A 33 -0.67 -8.93 9.61
N GLN A 34 0.29 -9.79 9.22
CA GLN A 34 0.26 -11.23 9.51
C GLN A 34 1.38 -11.70 10.44
N SER A 35 2.08 -10.77 11.08
CA SER A 35 3.32 -11.06 11.81
C SER A 35 3.18 -10.93 13.33
N GLY A 36 1.96 -10.94 13.87
CA GLY A 36 1.74 -10.75 15.31
C GLY A 36 1.87 -9.30 15.77
N ARG A 37 1.97 -8.35 14.83
CA ARG A 37 2.26 -6.93 15.10
C ARG A 37 1.15 -5.98 14.71
N SER A 38 0.14 -6.48 13.99
CA SER A 38 -0.99 -5.70 13.52
C SER A 38 -1.72 -5.03 14.68
N TYR A 39 -2.28 -3.84 14.45
CA TYR A 39 -3.22 -3.21 15.41
C TYR A 39 -4.51 -4.03 15.57
N LEU A 40 -4.69 -5.07 14.74
CA LEU A 40 -5.80 -6.01 14.75
C LEU A 40 -5.41 -7.39 15.32
N GLU A 41 -4.25 -7.55 15.96
CA GLU A 41 -3.94 -8.82 16.62
C GLU A 41 -4.74 -9.01 17.92
N PRO A 42 -5.25 -10.23 18.20
CA PRO A 42 -5.16 -11.42 17.35
C PRO A 42 -6.21 -11.39 16.22
N LEU A 43 -5.80 -11.77 14.99
CA LEU A 43 -6.61 -11.59 13.78
C LEU A 43 -7.90 -12.42 13.74
N ASP A 44 -7.91 -13.59 14.36
CA ASP A 44 -9.06 -14.50 14.45
C ASP A 44 -10.18 -13.91 15.31
N GLU A 45 -9.82 -13.16 16.35
CA GLU A 45 -10.78 -12.48 17.21
C GLU A 45 -11.25 -11.15 16.62
N LYS A 46 -10.35 -10.36 16.01
CA LYS A 46 -10.65 -8.96 15.62
C LYS A 46 -11.09 -8.76 14.17
N LEU A 47 -11.16 -9.84 13.38
CA LEU A 47 -11.68 -9.79 12.01
C LEU A 47 -13.07 -10.45 11.90
N PRO A 48 -13.95 -9.96 11.01
CA PRO A 48 -13.77 -8.81 10.12
C PRO A 48 -13.76 -7.47 10.87
N ASN A 49 -13.03 -6.50 10.33
CA ASN A 49 -12.98 -5.14 10.85
C ASN A 49 -13.44 -4.18 9.75
N LEU A 50 -14.75 -3.94 9.68
CA LEU A 50 -15.39 -3.02 8.74
C LEU A 50 -15.97 -1.82 9.48
N PRO A 51 -15.77 -0.59 9.00
CA PRO A 51 -16.47 0.56 9.54
C PRO A 51 -17.96 0.49 9.19
N THR A 52 -18.84 1.09 9.99
CA THR A 52 -20.24 1.26 9.57
C THR A 52 -20.34 2.35 8.48
N PRO A 53 -21.41 2.39 7.67
CA PRO A 53 -21.65 3.48 6.73
C PRO A 53 -21.61 4.87 7.39
N GLU A 54 -22.10 5.00 8.62
CA GLU A 54 -22.07 6.25 9.39
C GLU A 54 -20.63 6.63 9.75
N GLN A 55 -19.79 5.68 10.15
CA GLN A 55 -18.36 5.92 10.42
C GLN A 55 -17.57 6.28 9.16
N ALA A 56 -18.01 5.76 8.01
CA ALA A 56 -17.41 6.01 6.70
C ALA A 56 -17.89 7.31 6.04
N LYS A 57 -18.95 7.95 6.55
CA LYS A 57 -19.55 9.15 5.95
C LYS A 57 -18.51 10.25 5.75
N GLY A 58 -18.41 10.77 4.52
CA GLY A 58 -17.45 11.81 4.15
C GLY A 58 -15.98 11.36 4.12
N ARG A 59 -15.71 10.06 4.21
CA ARG A 59 -14.37 9.46 4.14
C ARG A 59 -14.31 8.46 2.99
N ILE A 60 -13.11 8.17 2.53
CA ILE A 60 -12.87 7.11 1.55
C ILE A 60 -12.52 5.82 2.28
N VAL A 61 -13.26 4.74 2.01
CA VAL A 61 -12.97 3.42 2.53
C VAL A 61 -11.87 2.77 1.68
N ARG A 62 -10.73 2.48 2.31
CA ARG A 62 -9.70 1.61 1.72
C ARG A 62 -9.96 0.18 2.15
N LEU A 63 -10.41 -0.65 1.22
CA LEU A 63 -10.55 -2.08 1.48
C LEU A 63 -9.21 -2.79 1.35
N ASN A 64 -8.92 -3.60 2.36
CA ASN A 64 -7.75 -4.45 2.53
C ASN A 64 -6.43 -3.69 2.72
N ASP A 65 -6.33 -3.05 3.87
CA ASP A 65 -5.05 -2.57 4.40
C ASP A 65 -4.31 -3.67 5.19
N GLY A 66 -3.72 -4.61 4.47
CA GLY A 66 -2.94 -5.71 5.05
C GLY A 66 -3.34 -7.09 4.51
N ASN A 67 -4.60 -7.23 4.09
CA ASN A 67 -5.08 -8.35 3.27
C ASN A 67 -5.00 -7.97 1.78
N ASP A 68 -5.58 -8.79 0.90
CA ASP A 68 -5.59 -8.58 -0.54
C ASP A 68 -7.03 -8.54 -1.08
N SER A 69 -7.41 -7.50 -1.81
CA SER A 69 -8.78 -7.39 -2.34
C SER A 69 -9.15 -8.40 -3.42
N ASN A 70 -8.18 -9.06 -4.05
CA ASN A 70 -8.45 -10.15 -4.97
C ASN A 70 -8.54 -11.51 -4.25
N ASN A 71 -8.17 -11.58 -2.96
CA ASN A 71 -8.46 -12.73 -2.11
C ASN A 71 -9.92 -12.65 -1.64
N GLN A 72 -10.72 -13.68 -1.95
CA GLN A 72 -12.17 -13.70 -1.68
C GLN A 72 -12.89 -12.49 -2.28
N ARG A 73 -12.57 -12.13 -3.52
CA ARG A 73 -13.06 -10.91 -4.18
C ARG A 73 -14.58 -10.71 -4.10
N VAL A 74 -15.38 -11.76 -4.23
CA VAL A 74 -16.84 -11.67 -4.13
C VAL A 74 -17.28 -11.09 -2.78
N LEU A 75 -16.70 -11.57 -1.68
CA LEU A 75 -16.93 -11.04 -0.33
C LEU A 75 -16.48 -9.58 -0.21
N VAL A 76 -15.31 -9.26 -0.77
CA VAL A 76 -14.76 -7.91 -0.74
C VAL A 76 -15.65 -6.92 -1.49
N MET A 77 -16.16 -7.31 -2.66
CA MET A 77 -17.08 -6.51 -3.47
C MET A 77 -18.41 -6.30 -2.74
N ALA A 78 -19.01 -7.37 -2.20
CA ALA A 78 -20.26 -7.26 -1.44
C ALA A 78 -20.11 -6.32 -0.23
N ALA A 79 -18.97 -6.38 0.47
CA ALA A 79 -18.69 -5.46 1.57
C ALA A 79 -18.48 -4.00 1.10
N ALA A 80 -18.00 -3.79 -0.13
CA ALA A 80 -17.74 -2.48 -0.70
C ALA A 80 -19.02 -1.72 -1.12
N ASP A 81 -20.11 -2.44 -1.37
CA ASP A 81 -21.35 -1.87 -1.92
C ASP A 81 -22.10 -0.98 -0.93
N GLN A 82 -21.84 -1.13 0.37
CA GLN A 82 -22.41 -0.28 1.41
C GLN A 82 -21.75 1.12 1.53
N TYR A 83 -20.65 1.36 0.82
CA TYR A 83 -19.90 2.62 0.90
C TYR A 83 -19.96 3.40 -0.42
N GLU A 84 -20.18 4.71 -0.30
CA GLU A 84 -20.15 5.65 -1.42
C GLU A 84 -18.75 5.77 -2.00
N HIS A 85 -17.77 6.11 -1.16
CA HIS A 85 -16.38 6.25 -1.57
C HIS A 85 -15.54 5.06 -1.11
N VAL A 86 -15.06 4.25 -2.06
CA VAL A 86 -14.20 3.10 -1.75
C VAL A 86 -13.15 2.88 -2.83
N PHE A 87 -11.98 2.41 -2.42
CA PHE A 87 -10.99 1.81 -3.32
C PHE A 87 -10.40 0.54 -2.74
N PHE A 88 -9.81 -0.26 -3.62
CA PHE A 88 -9.27 -1.57 -3.30
C PHE A 88 -7.74 -1.55 -3.28
N ASN A 89 -7.13 -2.33 -2.38
CA ASN A 89 -5.69 -2.54 -2.36
C ASN A 89 -5.39 -4.03 -2.61
N THR A 90 -4.59 -4.32 -3.62
CA THR A 90 -4.25 -5.69 -4.00
C THR A 90 -2.79 -5.79 -4.45
N SER A 91 -2.26 -7.01 -4.36
CA SER A 91 -1.00 -7.45 -4.92
C SER A 91 -1.18 -8.58 -5.95
N ILE A 92 -2.41 -9.07 -6.11
CA ILE A 92 -2.80 -10.09 -7.07
C ILE A 92 -3.41 -9.37 -8.28
N PRO A 93 -2.75 -9.32 -9.44
CA PRO A 93 -3.22 -8.55 -10.60
C PRO A 93 -4.28 -9.29 -11.42
N LYS A 94 -5.30 -9.86 -10.78
CA LYS A 94 -6.37 -10.60 -11.46
C LYS A 94 -7.57 -9.68 -11.70
N ASP A 95 -7.93 -9.49 -12.98
CA ASP A 95 -9.12 -8.73 -13.41
C ASP A 95 -9.34 -7.44 -12.59
N LEU A 96 -8.35 -6.55 -12.62
CA LEU A 96 -8.41 -5.31 -11.87
C LEU A 96 -9.53 -4.37 -12.36
N ALA A 97 -9.87 -4.43 -13.65
CA ALA A 97 -10.96 -3.67 -14.22
C ALA A 97 -12.31 -4.05 -13.62
N GLY A 98 -12.55 -5.34 -13.36
CA GLY A 98 -13.81 -5.81 -12.81
C GLY A 98 -14.07 -5.41 -11.36
N PHE A 99 -13.16 -4.71 -10.66
CA PHE A 99 -13.52 -4.04 -9.40
C PHE A 99 -14.50 -2.88 -9.63
N GLY A 100 -14.54 -2.29 -10.84
CA GLY A 100 -15.47 -1.22 -11.19
C GLY A 100 -15.33 0.07 -10.38
N ARG A 101 -14.36 0.13 -9.47
CA ARG A 101 -14.01 1.28 -8.62
C ARG A 101 -12.47 1.38 -8.54
N PRO A 102 -11.92 2.49 -8.05
CA PRO A 102 -10.48 2.70 -8.03
C PRO A 102 -9.70 1.57 -7.32
N VAL A 103 -8.53 1.20 -7.84
CA VAL A 103 -7.70 0.11 -7.30
C VAL A 103 -6.22 0.50 -7.25
N VAL A 104 -5.56 0.12 -6.16
CA VAL A 104 -4.10 0.22 -5.98
C VAL A 104 -3.50 -1.17 -6.16
N LEU A 105 -2.47 -1.27 -7.02
CA LEU A 105 -1.71 -2.50 -7.21
C LEU A 105 -0.32 -2.39 -6.59
N THR A 106 0.04 -3.26 -5.65
CA THR A 106 1.44 -3.48 -5.27
C THR A 106 2.10 -4.36 -6.34
N VAL A 107 3.02 -3.81 -7.12
CA VAL A 107 3.55 -4.47 -8.32
C VAL A 107 4.67 -5.47 -8.06
N ASN A 108 5.40 -5.34 -6.94
CA ASN A 108 6.50 -6.23 -6.57
C ASN A 108 6.29 -6.86 -5.16
N PRO A 109 5.22 -7.63 -4.93
CA PRO A 109 4.93 -8.20 -3.61
C PRO A 109 5.82 -9.41 -3.27
N GLY A 110 5.98 -9.68 -1.97
CA GLY A 110 6.65 -10.89 -1.46
C GLY A 110 8.01 -11.16 -2.10
N LYS A 111 8.20 -12.38 -2.62
CA LYS A 111 9.45 -12.82 -3.29
C LYS A 111 9.78 -12.05 -4.58
N LYS A 112 8.86 -11.23 -5.10
CA LYS A 112 9.10 -10.38 -6.28
C LYS A 112 9.81 -9.07 -5.94
N THR A 113 9.80 -8.64 -4.67
CA THR A 113 10.26 -7.31 -4.22
C THR A 113 11.52 -6.83 -4.93
N ASP A 114 12.54 -7.68 -5.04
CA ASP A 114 13.84 -7.30 -5.62
C ASP A 114 14.11 -7.87 -7.02
N ARG A 115 13.19 -8.70 -7.54
CA ARG A 115 13.47 -9.57 -8.70
C ARG A 115 12.59 -9.28 -9.90
N ASN A 116 11.34 -8.89 -9.67
CA ASN A 116 10.37 -8.72 -10.76
C ASN A 116 9.20 -7.82 -10.35
N ALA A 117 8.47 -7.31 -11.32
CA ALA A 117 7.27 -6.51 -11.10
C ALA A 117 6.16 -6.91 -12.07
N HIS A 118 4.93 -6.71 -11.65
CA HIS A 118 3.77 -6.75 -12.54
C HIS A 118 3.77 -5.48 -13.39
N LEU A 119 3.93 -5.64 -14.70
CA LEU A 119 3.81 -4.56 -15.69
C LEU A 119 2.54 -4.83 -16.50
N LEU A 120 1.48 -4.07 -16.25
CA LEU A 120 0.19 -4.27 -16.92
C LEU A 120 0.15 -3.54 -18.26
N THR A 121 -0.29 -4.22 -19.31
CA THR A 121 -0.43 -3.64 -20.66
C THR A 121 -1.71 -4.15 -21.33
N PRO A 122 -2.71 -3.28 -21.57
CA PRO A 122 -2.82 -1.92 -21.05
C PRO A 122 -3.11 -1.91 -19.54
N PRO A 123 -2.70 -0.88 -18.79
CA PRO A 123 -3.23 -0.63 -17.45
C PRO A 123 -4.75 -0.33 -17.51
N PRO A 124 -5.57 -0.86 -16.58
CA PRO A 124 -7.00 -0.56 -16.58
C PRO A 124 -7.26 0.87 -16.08
N THR A 125 -8.33 1.51 -16.58
CA THR A 125 -8.64 2.92 -16.29
C THR A 125 -8.87 3.21 -14.81
N ASN A 126 -9.32 2.22 -14.04
CA ASN A 126 -9.53 2.32 -12.59
C ASN A 126 -8.25 2.09 -11.76
N LEU A 127 -7.09 1.82 -12.36
CA LEU A 127 -5.83 1.66 -11.64
C LEU A 127 -5.33 3.02 -11.12
N MET A 128 -5.53 3.31 -9.84
CA MET A 128 -5.19 4.61 -9.25
C MET A 128 -3.73 4.97 -9.38
N PHE A 129 -2.91 4.06 -8.87
CA PHE A 129 -1.47 4.14 -8.89
C PHE A 129 -0.94 2.73 -8.61
N VAL A 130 0.34 2.53 -8.91
CA VAL A 130 1.06 1.34 -8.47
C VAL A 130 1.89 1.64 -7.24
N ARG A 131 1.87 0.72 -6.27
CA ARG A 131 2.77 0.77 -5.13
C ARG A 131 4.00 -0.08 -5.44
N PHE A 132 5.17 0.51 -5.25
CA PHE A 132 6.45 -0.20 -5.38
C PHE A 132 7.12 -0.33 -4.01
N ARG A 133 7.38 -1.56 -3.56
CA ARG A 133 8.20 -1.83 -2.37
C ARG A 133 9.65 -1.48 -2.69
N THR A 134 10.15 -0.42 -2.08
CA THR A 134 11.39 0.26 -2.46
C THR A 134 12.51 -0.07 -1.49
N ASN A 135 13.65 -0.51 -2.04
CA ASN A 135 14.88 -0.82 -1.32
C ASN A 135 16.05 -0.11 -2.00
N THR A 136 17.18 0.03 -1.32
CA THR A 136 18.35 0.64 -1.95
C THR A 136 19.03 -0.25 -3.00
N TRP A 137 18.66 -1.53 -3.09
CA TRP A 137 19.22 -2.52 -4.04
C TRP A 137 18.28 -2.92 -5.18
N ASN A 138 17.04 -2.43 -5.21
CA ASN A 138 16.08 -2.77 -6.28
C ASN A 138 15.73 -1.58 -7.18
N LEU A 139 16.61 -0.57 -7.24
CA LEU A 139 16.34 0.68 -7.95
C LEU A 139 16.26 0.51 -9.47
N GLU A 140 17.01 -0.41 -10.07
CA GLU A 140 16.88 -0.71 -11.52
C GLU A 140 15.50 -1.26 -11.87
N LEU A 141 14.95 -2.14 -11.01
CA LEU A 141 13.59 -2.62 -11.15
C LEU A 141 12.58 -1.49 -10.94
N CYS A 142 12.84 -0.60 -9.99
CA CYS A 142 12.03 0.59 -9.75
C CYS A 142 11.98 1.49 -10.99
N ASP A 143 13.12 1.73 -11.66
CA ASP A 143 13.17 2.54 -12.88
C ASP A 143 12.34 1.96 -14.01
N ARG A 144 12.38 0.63 -14.17
CA ARG A 144 11.55 -0.08 -15.16
C ARG A 144 10.06 0.10 -14.87
N VAL A 145 9.65 -0.03 -13.61
CA VAL A 145 8.26 0.19 -13.18
C VAL A 145 7.84 1.64 -13.41
N VAL A 146 8.67 2.60 -12.97
CA VAL A 146 8.40 4.03 -13.14
C VAL A 146 8.27 4.37 -14.61
N GLY A 147 9.21 3.94 -15.47
CA GLY A 147 9.16 4.18 -16.90
C GLY A 147 7.90 3.60 -17.55
N HIS A 148 7.54 2.36 -17.21
CA HIS A 148 6.34 1.70 -17.73
C HIS A 148 5.05 2.46 -17.35
N TYR A 149 4.85 2.74 -16.07
CA TYR A 149 3.60 3.32 -15.60
C TYR A 149 3.50 4.82 -15.87
N ALA A 150 4.61 5.56 -15.82
CA ALA A 150 4.63 6.98 -16.20
C ALA A 150 4.28 7.18 -17.68
N ALA A 151 4.72 6.28 -18.58
CA ALA A 151 4.33 6.31 -19.99
C ALA A 151 2.82 6.14 -20.21
N HIS A 152 2.09 5.63 -19.21
CA HIS A 152 0.64 5.48 -19.22
C HIS A 152 -0.08 6.49 -18.31
N GLY A 153 0.62 7.51 -17.79
CA GLY A 153 0.04 8.48 -16.86
C GLY A 153 -0.45 7.87 -15.54
N ILE A 154 0.15 6.75 -15.12
CA ILE A 154 -0.16 6.08 -13.85
C ILE A 154 0.96 6.36 -12.84
N PRO A 155 0.66 6.99 -11.69
CA PRO A 155 1.66 7.24 -10.67
C PRO A 155 2.27 5.97 -10.08
N THR A 156 3.54 6.06 -9.68
CA THR A 156 4.24 5.06 -8.88
C THR A 156 4.51 5.62 -7.48
N VAL A 157 3.92 4.98 -6.47
CA VAL A 157 4.10 5.33 -5.05
C VAL A 157 5.15 4.43 -4.41
N LEU A 158 6.30 5.01 -4.09
CA LEU A 158 7.45 4.36 -3.47
C LEU A 158 7.18 4.11 -1.98
N THR A 159 7.11 2.85 -1.59
CA THR A 159 6.94 2.43 -0.19
C THR A 159 8.21 1.77 0.29
N PHE A 160 9.00 2.49 1.08
CA PHE A 160 10.25 1.98 1.63
C PHE A 160 10.00 0.86 2.63
N MET A 161 10.78 -0.21 2.50
CA MET A 161 10.62 -1.38 3.36
C MET A 161 11.16 -1.16 4.76
N ALA A 162 10.46 -1.78 5.71
CA ALA A 162 10.93 -1.99 7.07
C ALA A 162 11.14 -3.51 7.26
N TYR A 163 12.33 -3.89 7.72
CA TYR A 163 12.73 -5.30 7.83
C TYR A 163 12.69 -5.75 9.28
N TYR A 164 11.94 -6.82 9.54
CA TYR A 164 11.76 -7.39 10.86
C TYR A 164 12.42 -8.76 10.95
N THR A 165 12.23 -9.58 9.91
CA THR A 165 12.79 -10.93 9.82
C THR A 165 13.79 -11.08 8.69
N GLU A 166 13.56 -10.43 7.55
CA GLU A 166 14.51 -10.47 6.43
C GLU A 166 15.74 -9.59 6.74
N SER A 167 16.90 -9.97 6.20
CA SER A 167 18.15 -9.24 6.40
C SER A 167 18.38 -8.21 5.30
N VAL A 168 18.82 -7.02 5.71
CA VAL A 168 19.37 -6.02 4.78
C VAL A 168 20.70 -6.56 4.23
N PRO A 169 20.92 -6.58 2.90
CA PRO A 169 22.20 -6.96 2.31
C PRO A 169 23.36 -6.16 2.92
N LYS A 170 24.50 -6.82 3.14
CA LYS A 170 25.65 -6.25 3.88
C LYS A 170 26.16 -4.95 3.26
N ASP A 171 26.23 -4.91 1.94
CA ASP A 171 26.63 -3.77 1.12
C ASP A 171 25.62 -2.61 1.13
N HIS A 172 24.43 -2.81 1.69
CA HIS A 172 23.41 -1.79 1.87
C HIS A 172 23.13 -1.45 3.33
N ALA A 173 23.76 -2.12 4.30
CA ALA A 173 23.48 -1.96 5.71
C ALA A 173 23.64 -0.51 6.20
N GLN A 174 24.61 0.25 5.66
CA GLN A 174 24.82 1.67 5.98
C GLN A 174 23.65 2.58 5.63
N HIS A 175 22.73 2.13 4.78
CA HIS A 175 21.53 2.87 4.40
C HIS A 175 20.34 2.62 5.32
N TYR A 176 20.51 1.78 6.34
CA TYR A 176 19.46 1.40 7.27
C TYR A 176 19.89 1.62 8.72
N THR A 177 18.94 1.99 9.56
CA THR A 177 19.12 2.10 11.01
C THR A 177 18.16 1.14 11.69
N PHE A 178 18.66 0.44 12.71
CA PHE A 178 17.80 -0.35 13.59
C PHE A 178 16.98 0.58 14.47
N ARG A 179 15.69 0.28 14.61
CA ARG A 179 14.76 0.96 15.52
C ARG A 179 14.12 -0.06 16.43
N GLN A 180 14.11 0.25 17.72
CA GLN A 180 13.38 -0.50 18.72
C GLN A 180 12.27 0.37 19.28
N ARG A 181 11.03 -0.11 19.16
CA ARG A 181 9.85 0.36 19.89
C ARG A 181 9.46 -0.71 20.90
N THR A 182 8.65 -0.34 21.89
CA THR A 182 8.22 -1.20 22.99
C THR A 182 7.80 -2.62 22.57
N LEU A 183 7.14 -2.76 21.42
CA LEU A 183 6.63 -4.05 20.91
C LEU A 183 7.25 -4.49 19.57
N ASN A 184 8.08 -3.66 18.94
CA ASN A 184 8.50 -3.86 17.55
C ASN A 184 9.93 -3.38 17.33
N SER A 185 10.80 -4.26 16.86
CA SER A 185 12.15 -3.92 16.43
C SER A 185 12.34 -4.20 14.94
N TYR A 186 12.95 -3.26 14.22
CA TYR A 186 13.09 -3.36 12.76
C TYR A 186 14.14 -2.42 12.19
N TRP A 187 14.68 -2.80 11.04
CA TRP A 187 15.53 -1.94 10.22
C TRP A 187 14.68 -1.06 9.32
N VAL A 188 15.01 0.23 9.27
CA VAL A 188 14.40 1.19 8.33
C VAL A 188 15.45 2.02 7.65
N ILE A 189 15.10 2.51 6.46
CA ILE A 189 15.95 3.41 5.70
C ILE A 189 16.31 4.67 6.51
N THR A 190 17.55 5.13 6.38
CA THR A 190 18.01 6.41 6.95
C THR A 190 17.49 7.60 6.14
N PRO A 191 17.35 8.79 6.72
CA PRO A 191 16.98 10.00 5.97
C PRO A 191 17.87 10.27 4.76
N ALA A 192 19.20 10.15 4.92
CA ALA A 192 20.14 10.37 3.82
C ALA A 192 19.94 9.38 2.66
N ALA A 193 19.68 8.10 2.96
CA ALA A 193 19.41 7.11 1.92
C ALA A 193 18.04 7.33 1.25
N TRP A 194 17.02 7.71 2.02
CA TRP A 194 15.71 8.10 1.50
C TRP A 194 15.83 9.25 0.51
N ASP A 195 16.52 10.32 0.88
CA ASP A 195 16.72 11.50 0.03
C ASP A 195 17.51 11.15 -1.23
N LYS A 196 18.54 10.31 -1.11
CA LYS A 196 19.32 9.80 -2.25
C LYS A 196 18.44 9.05 -3.25
N VAL A 197 17.53 8.19 -2.77
CA VAL A 197 16.59 7.46 -3.64
C VAL A 197 15.60 8.42 -4.28
N LEU A 198 15.03 9.37 -3.53
CA LEU A 198 14.06 10.31 -4.09
C LEU A 198 14.67 11.29 -5.09
N THR A 199 15.93 11.69 -4.89
CA THR A 199 16.66 12.56 -5.83
C THR A 199 16.78 11.92 -7.20
N ARG A 200 16.84 10.58 -7.29
CA ARG A 200 16.82 9.84 -8.58
C ARG A 200 15.59 10.15 -9.43
N TYR A 201 14.47 10.47 -8.77
CA TYR A 201 13.19 10.75 -9.42
C TYR A 201 12.79 12.22 -9.31
N ALA A 202 13.73 13.10 -8.97
CA ALA A 202 13.48 14.54 -8.93
C ALA A 202 13.00 15.04 -10.29
N GLY A 203 11.91 15.80 -10.29
CA GLY A 203 11.27 16.31 -11.52
C GLY A 203 10.32 15.33 -12.21
N ASN A 204 10.23 14.06 -11.79
CA ASN A 204 9.23 13.14 -12.31
C ASN A 204 7.90 13.31 -11.54
N GLN A 205 6.93 13.97 -12.17
CA GLN A 205 5.60 14.21 -11.60
C GLN A 205 4.81 12.93 -11.29
N TRP A 206 5.22 11.78 -11.81
CA TRP A 206 4.52 10.50 -11.61
C TRP A 206 5.10 9.66 -10.47
N VAL A 207 6.10 10.17 -9.73
CA VAL A 207 6.75 9.42 -8.64
C VAL A 207 6.54 10.11 -7.31
N TYR A 208 6.02 9.37 -6.33
CA TYR A 208 5.72 9.91 -5.01
C TYR A 208 6.20 8.97 -3.89
N PRO A 209 6.78 9.47 -2.79
CA PRO A 209 7.01 8.65 -1.61
C PRO A 209 5.72 8.39 -0.81
N CYS A 210 5.60 7.19 -0.23
CA CYS A 210 4.61 6.88 0.81
C CYS A 210 5.16 7.32 2.18
N GLY A 211 4.71 8.48 2.64
CA GLY A 211 5.25 9.15 3.82
C GLY A 211 5.85 10.50 3.45
N LYS A 212 6.01 11.38 4.42
CA LYS A 212 6.64 12.69 4.20
C LYS A 212 8.17 12.57 4.13
N ASP A 213 8.73 11.70 4.96
CA ASP A 213 10.16 11.46 5.10
C ASP A 213 10.39 10.07 5.74
N ALA A 214 11.67 9.70 5.95
CA ALA A 214 12.07 8.43 6.56
C ALA A 214 11.58 8.20 8.02
N ASN A 215 10.93 9.20 8.63
CA ASN A 215 10.41 9.15 10.01
C ASN A 215 8.88 9.34 10.08
N THR A 216 8.27 9.90 9.04
CA THR A 216 6.90 10.39 9.06
C THR A 216 6.00 9.65 8.07
N PHE A 217 5.26 8.65 8.56
CA PHE A 217 4.49 7.71 7.73
C PHE A 217 2.96 7.86 7.81
N LYS A 218 2.44 8.86 8.54
CA LYS A 218 0.99 9.08 8.66
C LYS A 218 0.42 9.51 7.30
N CYS A 219 -0.70 8.92 6.88
CA CYS A 219 -1.27 9.14 5.55
C CYS A 219 -1.67 10.61 5.32
N HIS A 220 -2.08 11.34 6.36
CA HIS A 220 -2.41 12.77 6.25
C HIS A 220 -1.20 13.65 5.93
N ARG A 221 0.03 13.11 5.98
CA ARG A 221 1.26 13.85 5.68
C ARG A 221 1.70 13.74 4.22
N CYS A 222 1.38 12.64 3.53
CA CYS A 222 1.67 12.52 2.09
C CYS A 222 0.44 12.76 1.21
N GLY A 223 -0.78 12.42 1.66
CA GLY A 223 -2.01 12.68 0.92
C GLY A 223 -2.20 11.90 -0.40
N ASN A 224 -1.20 11.12 -0.85
CA ASN A 224 -1.23 10.45 -2.15
C ASN A 224 -2.51 9.64 -2.40
N CYS A 225 -2.92 8.78 -1.46
CA CYS A 225 -4.10 7.95 -1.66
C CYS A 225 -5.40 8.77 -1.83
N LEU A 226 -5.50 9.93 -1.16
CA LEU A 226 -6.65 10.82 -1.27
C LEU A 226 -6.64 11.55 -2.62
N ARG A 227 -5.49 12.13 -2.99
CA ARG A 227 -5.29 12.81 -4.28
C ARG A 227 -5.56 11.88 -5.46
N GLU A 228 -4.90 10.72 -5.47
CA GLU A 228 -5.03 9.77 -6.58
C GLU A 228 -6.41 9.14 -6.66
N TYR A 229 -7.18 9.09 -5.55
CA TYR A 229 -8.56 8.60 -5.59
C TYR A 229 -9.42 9.50 -6.47
N PHE A 230 -9.43 10.81 -6.21
CA PHE A 230 -10.22 11.76 -6.97
C PHE A 230 -9.72 11.90 -8.41
N ALA A 231 -8.41 11.97 -8.64
CA ALA A 231 -7.85 11.97 -10.00
C ALA A 231 -8.25 10.72 -10.80
N THR A 232 -8.41 9.58 -10.12
CA THR A 232 -8.88 8.35 -10.77
C THR A 232 -10.37 8.37 -11.07
N LEU A 233 -11.20 8.96 -10.19
CA LEU A 233 -12.62 9.15 -10.48
C LEU A 233 -12.81 10.02 -11.73
N GLU A 234 -12.07 11.14 -11.81
CA GLU A 234 -12.07 12.01 -12.99
C GLU A 234 -11.66 11.24 -14.26
N ARG A 235 -10.58 10.45 -14.19
CA ARG A 235 -10.14 9.59 -15.32
C ARG A 235 -11.17 8.52 -15.70
N MET A 236 -11.97 8.06 -14.74
CA MET A 236 -13.06 7.11 -14.97
C MET A 236 -14.36 7.78 -15.44
N GLY A 237 -14.42 9.12 -15.51
CA GLY A 237 -15.62 9.88 -15.86
C GLY A 237 -16.69 9.86 -14.77
N ARG A 238 -16.28 9.92 -13.49
CA ARG A 238 -17.17 9.91 -12.31
C ARG A 238 -16.96 11.10 -11.40
#